data_AF-A0A7L2LPX3-F1
#
_entry.id   AF-A0A7L2LPX3-F1
#
_cell.length_a   1.000
_cell.length_b   1.000
_cell.length_c   1.000
_cell.angle_alpha   90.00
_cell.angle_beta   90.00
_cell.angle_gamma   90.00
#
_symmetry.space_group_name_H-M   'P 1'
#
loop_
_entity.id
_entity.type
_entity.pdbx_description
1 polymer ?
#
loop_
_entity_poly.entity_id
_entity_poly.type
_entity_poly.pdbx_seq_one_letter_code
_entity_poly.pdbx_strand_id
1 'polypeptide(L)'
;VLEELRNKKRMYHLWKECQVSQEVFKGAARAYMKKIREAKAQFELKMATLVKDKKCFYKYINGKRKGKTNLCFLLDEGGDLVTADEEKAEVLNTFFDSVFSGKTACPQNNCPPGLVDDVREQNGSPVIQEEAVRELRRCLDIHKSMGPDGIHPRVVRDLADELVKPLSIIYQQSWLTGEVLDDWKLANVTPNHKNDRKEDPGNYRPVSLTLVPGNIIEQFILSVITQNSQDGQGIRPSQHGFRRGRSCLSNLISFYDQVTHLLDAGKAVDVVYLDFSKAFDTVSHSTLLEKLAAHSLDRSTL
;
A
#
# COMPACT_ATOMS: atom_id res chain seq x y z
N VAL A 1 -15.88 18.41 -25.71
CA VAL A 1 -15.43 17.05 -25.32
C VAL A 1 -14.97 16.22 -26.52
N LEU A 2 -15.79 16.09 -27.57
CA LEU A 2 -15.44 15.28 -28.75
C LEU A 2 -14.20 15.80 -29.50
N GLU A 3 -14.03 17.11 -29.57
CA GLU A 3 -12.85 17.74 -30.17
C GLU A 3 -11.56 17.38 -29.43
N GLU A 4 -11.54 17.57 -28.12
CA GLU A 4 -10.40 17.16 -27.28
C GLU A 4 -10.14 15.65 -27.30
N LEU A 5 -11.19 14.82 -27.48
CA LEU A 5 -11.01 13.38 -27.66
C LEU A 5 -10.28 13.07 -28.96
N ARG A 6 -10.66 13.73 -30.07
CA ARG A 6 -9.97 13.59 -31.35
C ARG A 6 -8.52 14.07 -31.24
N ASN A 7 -8.29 15.19 -30.57
CA ASN A 7 -6.94 15.71 -30.32
C ASN A 7 -6.10 14.72 -29.50
N LYS A 8 -6.62 14.20 -28.38
CA LYS A 8 -5.95 13.17 -27.58
C LYS A 8 -5.59 11.93 -28.41
N LYS A 9 -6.52 11.43 -29.23
CA LYS A 9 -6.27 10.26 -30.09
C LYS A 9 -5.17 10.55 -31.10
N ARG A 10 -5.21 11.70 -31.77
CA ARG A 10 -4.18 12.15 -32.72
C ARG A 10 -2.80 12.21 -32.04
N MET A 11 -2.70 12.87 -30.88
CA MET A 11 -1.44 13.00 -30.14
C MET A 11 -0.90 11.66 -29.65
N TYR A 12 -1.77 10.69 -29.33
CA TYR A 12 -1.35 9.33 -28.99
C TYR A 12 -0.67 8.63 -30.17
N HIS A 13 -1.23 8.73 -31.38
CA HIS A 13 -0.63 8.16 -32.58
C HIS A 13 0.72 8.81 -32.90
N LEU A 14 0.78 10.15 -32.87
CA LEU A 14 2.04 10.88 -33.10
C LEU A 14 3.11 10.53 -32.06
N TRP A 15 2.72 10.34 -30.80
CA TRP A 15 3.66 9.94 -29.75
C TRP A 15 4.17 8.51 -29.97
N LYS A 16 3.29 7.59 -30.39
CA LYS A 16 3.64 6.20 -30.70
C LYS A 16 4.61 6.10 -31.90
N GLU A 17 4.50 7.04 -32.84
CA GLU A 17 5.41 7.18 -33.99
C GLU A 17 6.67 8.00 -33.68
N CYS A 18 6.91 8.34 -32.41
CA CYS A 18 8.04 9.16 -31.95
C CYS A 18 8.10 10.58 -32.57
N GLN A 19 7.00 11.08 -33.11
CA GLN A 19 6.92 12.41 -33.74
C GLN A 19 6.66 13.54 -32.72
N VAL A 20 6.11 13.22 -31.54
CA VAL A 20 5.90 14.19 -30.45
C VAL A 20 6.37 13.62 -29.12
N SER A 21 6.79 14.49 -28.20
CA SER A 21 7.22 14.06 -26.87
C SER A 21 6.07 13.51 -26.03
N GLN A 22 6.41 12.68 -25.05
CA GLN A 22 5.43 12.15 -24.10
C GLN A 22 4.69 13.26 -23.34
N GLU A 23 5.34 14.41 -23.12
CA GLU A 23 4.74 15.56 -22.44
C GLU A 23 3.62 16.20 -23.26
N VAL A 24 3.78 16.29 -24.58
CA VAL A 24 2.75 16.82 -25.49
C VAL A 24 1.51 15.93 -25.46
N PHE A 25 1.69 14.61 -25.55
CA PHE A 25 0.58 13.65 -25.40
C PHE A 25 -0.08 13.76 -24.01
N LYS A 26 0.71 13.79 -22.93
CA LYS A 26 0.20 13.98 -21.56
C LYS A 26 -0.57 15.29 -21.42
N GLY A 27 -0.12 16.36 -22.07
CA GLY A 27 -0.82 17.65 -22.16
C GLY A 27 -2.21 17.53 -22.77
N ALA A 28 -2.32 16.93 -23.95
CA ALA A 28 -3.60 16.69 -24.62
C ALA A 28 -4.52 15.76 -23.80
N ALA A 29 -3.96 14.73 -23.16
CA ALA A 29 -4.70 13.85 -22.27
C ALA A 29 -5.27 14.60 -21.04
N ARG A 30 -4.48 15.51 -20.43
CA ARG A 30 -4.94 16.38 -19.33
C ARG A 30 -6.06 17.32 -19.78
N ALA A 31 -5.93 17.95 -20.94
CA ALA A 31 -6.96 18.85 -21.50
C ALA A 31 -8.29 18.11 -21.74
N TYR A 32 -8.23 16.92 -22.35
CA TYR A 32 -9.40 16.06 -22.51
C TYR A 32 -10.04 15.66 -21.18
N MET A 33 -9.23 15.23 -20.20
CA MET A 33 -9.73 14.87 -18.87
C MET A 33 -10.33 16.06 -18.12
N LYS A 34 -9.80 17.28 -18.33
CA LYS A 34 -10.39 18.53 -17.81
C LYS A 34 -11.78 18.76 -18.42
N LYS A 35 -11.92 18.67 -19.75
CA LYS A 35 -13.24 18.80 -20.42
C LYS A 35 -14.25 17.76 -20.00
N ILE A 36 -13.83 16.51 -19.74
CA ILE A 36 -14.72 15.49 -19.17
C ILE A 36 -15.19 15.87 -17.79
N ARG A 37 -14.29 16.32 -16.91
CA ARG A 37 -14.63 16.74 -15.54
C ARG A 37 -15.60 17.91 -15.55
N GLU A 38 -15.34 18.94 -16.37
CA GLU A 38 -16.24 20.08 -16.55
C GLU A 38 -17.63 19.65 -17.04
N ALA A 39 -17.70 18.81 -18.08
CA ALA A 39 -18.97 18.34 -18.63
C ALA A 39 -19.76 17.48 -17.64
N LYS A 40 -19.09 16.61 -16.87
CA LYS A 40 -19.71 15.82 -15.80
C LYS A 40 -20.26 16.72 -14.69
N ALA A 41 -19.46 17.68 -14.22
CA ALA A 41 -19.89 18.62 -13.17
C ALA A 41 -21.10 19.45 -13.63
N GLN A 42 -21.09 19.94 -14.88
CA GLN A 42 -22.23 20.66 -15.46
C GLN A 42 -23.48 19.78 -15.60
N PHE A 43 -23.31 18.51 -16.00
CA PHE A 43 -24.41 17.56 -16.07
C PHE A 43 -25.00 17.28 -14.68
N GLU A 44 -24.16 17.02 -13.69
CA GLU A 44 -24.56 16.77 -12.30
C GLU A 44 -25.24 18.00 -11.69
N LEU A 45 -24.69 19.20 -11.93
CA LEU A 45 -25.30 20.46 -11.49
C LEU A 45 -26.68 20.65 -12.12
N LYS A 46 -26.81 20.48 -13.44
CA LYS A 46 -28.11 20.57 -14.14
C LYS A 46 -29.11 19.57 -13.58
N MET A 47 -28.68 18.33 -13.34
CA MET A 47 -29.51 17.27 -12.79
C MET A 47 -29.93 17.56 -11.35
N ALA A 48 -29.07 18.20 -10.54
CA ALA A 48 -29.37 18.62 -9.17
C ALA A 48 -30.30 19.85 -9.11
N THR A 49 -30.18 20.78 -10.05
CA THR A 49 -31.02 22.00 -10.09
C THR A 49 -32.39 21.77 -10.74
N LEU A 50 -32.50 20.82 -11.68
CA LEU A 50 -33.69 20.58 -12.49
C LEU A 50 -34.42 19.31 -12.05
N VAL A 51 -34.65 19.09 -10.74
CA VAL A 51 -35.31 17.89 -10.18
C VAL A 51 -36.80 17.79 -10.59
N LYS A 52 -37.07 17.70 -11.91
CA LYS A 52 -38.37 17.41 -12.50
C LYS A 52 -38.50 15.91 -12.82
N ASP A 53 -37.39 15.22 -13.09
CA ASP A 53 -37.38 13.79 -13.40
C ASP A 53 -36.63 12.97 -12.32
N LYS A 54 -37.39 12.56 -11.30
CA LYS A 54 -36.88 11.70 -10.20
C LYS A 54 -36.29 10.38 -10.74
N LYS A 55 -36.80 9.84 -11.85
CA LYS A 55 -36.39 8.54 -12.39
C LYS A 55 -34.99 8.60 -13.00
N CYS A 56 -34.70 9.64 -13.79
CA CYS A 56 -33.36 9.84 -14.34
C CYS A 56 -32.30 10.11 -13.26
N PHE A 57 -32.65 10.89 -12.23
CA PHE A 57 -31.78 11.15 -11.08
C PHE A 57 -31.43 9.85 -10.33
N TYR A 58 -32.44 9.07 -9.90
CA TYR A 58 -32.19 7.81 -9.20
C TYR A 58 -31.50 6.78 -10.09
N LYS A 59 -31.76 6.76 -11.40
CA LYS A 59 -31.02 5.90 -12.34
C LYS A 59 -29.54 6.29 -12.42
N TYR A 60 -29.21 7.58 -12.45
CA TYR A 60 -27.82 8.05 -12.43
C TYR A 60 -27.12 7.68 -11.12
N ILE A 61 -27.75 7.99 -9.99
CA ILE A 61 -27.22 7.68 -8.66
C ILE A 61 -27.05 6.17 -8.47
N ASN A 62 -28.04 5.37 -8.83
CA ASN A 62 -27.94 3.90 -8.74
C ASN A 62 -26.87 3.35 -9.70
N GLY A 63 -26.69 3.93 -10.88
CA GLY A 63 -25.60 3.59 -11.79
C GLY A 63 -24.21 3.94 -11.24
N LYS A 64 -24.11 4.95 -10.38
CA LYS A 64 -22.88 5.29 -9.63
C LYS A 64 -22.68 4.43 -8.39
N ARG A 65 -23.77 3.94 -7.79
CA ARG A 65 -23.76 3.03 -6.65
C ARG A 65 -23.51 1.57 -7.04
N LYS A 66 -23.77 1.18 -8.28
CA LYS A 66 -23.34 -0.13 -8.79
C LYS A 66 -21.83 -0.22 -8.71
N GLY A 67 -21.33 -0.95 -7.71
CA GLY A 67 -19.95 -1.42 -7.70
C GLY A 67 -19.71 -2.17 -9.00
N LYS A 68 -18.51 -2.01 -9.58
CA LYS A 68 -18.07 -2.99 -10.58
C LYS A 68 -17.99 -4.34 -9.85
N THR A 69 -18.85 -5.29 -10.18
CA THR A 69 -18.61 -6.69 -9.86
C THR A 69 -17.38 -7.13 -10.65
N ASN A 70 -16.23 -7.12 -9.97
CA ASN A 70 -14.89 -7.15 -10.59
C ASN A 70 -14.26 -8.55 -10.61
N LEU A 71 -14.80 -9.51 -9.88
CA LEU A 71 -14.28 -10.88 -9.90
C LEU A 71 -15.02 -11.73 -10.93
N CYS A 72 -14.23 -12.42 -11.76
CA CYS A 72 -14.72 -13.48 -12.63
C CYS A 72 -15.21 -14.67 -11.78
N PHE A 73 -15.66 -15.74 -12.42
CA PHE A 73 -15.80 -17.02 -11.73
C PHE A 73 -14.44 -17.47 -11.19
N LEU A 74 -14.44 -18.13 -10.03
CA LEU A 74 -13.24 -18.75 -9.44
C LEU A 74 -13.37 -20.26 -9.51
N LEU A 75 -12.24 -20.96 -9.50
CA LEU A 75 -12.19 -22.40 -9.31
C LEU A 75 -11.96 -22.71 -7.83
N ASP A 76 -12.79 -23.58 -7.27
CA ASP A 76 -12.55 -24.13 -5.94
C ASP A 76 -11.50 -25.26 -5.98
N GLU A 77 -11.23 -25.87 -4.82
CA GLU A 77 -10.29 -27.00 -4.71
C GLU A 77 -10.74 -28.25 -5.48
N GLY A 78 -12.05 -28.40 -5.71
CA GLY A 78 -12.64 -29.48 -6.52
C GLY A 78 -12.54 -29.24 -8.02
N GLY A 79 -12.18 -28.03 -8.45
CA GLY A 79 -12.16 -27.61 -9.85
C GLY A 79 -13.53 -27.15 -10.37
N ASP A 80 -14.50 -26.93 -9.48
CA ASP A 80 -15.82 -26.43 -9.81
C ASP A 80 -15.85 -24.90 -9.87
N LEU A 81 -16.75 -24.39 -10.72
CA LEU A 81 -16.88 -22.96 -10.99
C LEU A 81 -17.76 -22.25 -9.96
N VAL A 82 -17.15 -21.40 -9.17
CA VAL A 82 -17.80 -20.60 -8.14
C VAL A 82 -18.23 -19.24 -8.70
N THR A 83 -19.53 -18.94 -8.54
CA THR A 83 -20.14 -17.72 -9.11
C THR A 83 -20.78 -16.80 -8.08
N ALA A 84 -21.21 -17.32 -6.93
CA ALA A 84 -21.73 -16.51 -5.82
C ALA A 84 -20.60 -15.73 -5.14
N ASP A 85 -20.89 -14.52 -4.67
CA ASP A 85 -19.86 -13.63 -4.13
C ASP A 85 -19.37 -14.09 -2.75
N GLU A 86 -20.25 -14.66 -1.93
CA GLU A 86 -19.91 -15.26 -0.63
C GLU A 86 -18.96 -16.45 -0.80
N GLU A 87 -19.28 -17.36 -1.73
CA GLU A 87 -18.46 -18.55 -2.00
C GLU A 87 -17.08 -18.16 -2.56
N LYS A 88 -17.02 -17.16 -3.45
CA LYS A 88 -15.73 -16.63 -3.94
C LYS A 88 -14.87 -16.08 -2.81
N ALA A 89 -15.49 -15.37 -1.86
CA ALA A 89 -14.78 -14.82 -0.72
C ALA A 89 -14.19 -15.96 0.13
N GLU A 90 -14.94 -17.03 0.35
CA GLU A 90 -14.48 -18.20 1.12
C GLU A 90 -13.34 -18.94 0.43
N VAL A 91 -13.43 -19.16 -0.89
CA VAL A 91 -12.35 -19.78 -1.68
C VAL A 91 -11.06 -18.96 -1.59
N LEU A 92 -11.16 -17.64 -1.74
CA LEU A 92 -10.00 -16.76 -1.63
C LEU A 92 -9.45 -16.73 -0.20
N ASN A 93 -10.32 -16.69 0.81
CA ASN A 93 -9.92 -16.69 2.21
C ASN A 93 -9.19 -17.99 2.57
N THR A 94 -9.76 -19.14 2.21
CA THR A 94 -9.15 -20.47 2.40
C THR A 94 -7.78 -20.53 1.72
N PHE A 95 -7.69 -20.06 0.47
CA PHE A 95 -6.42 -20.01 -0.23
C PHE A 95 -5.41 -19.09 0.45
N PHE A 96 -5.78 -17.86 0.81
CA PHE A 96 -4.88 -16.91 1.47
C PHE A 96 -4.40 -17.41 2.83
N ASP A 97 -5.28 -18.01 3.64
CA ASP A 97 -4.93 -18.63 4.91
C ASP A 97 -3.94 -19.79 4.72
N SER A 98 -4.17 -20.64 3.71
CA SER A 98 -3.26 -21.77 3.39
C SER A 98 -1.83 -21.34 3.05
N VAL A 99 -1.63 -20.10 2.58
CA VAL A 99 -0.31 -19.55 2.29
C VAL A 99 0.46 -19.26 3.57
N PHE A 100 -0.23 -18.82 4.63
CA PHE A 100 0.38 -18.55 5.91
C PHE A 100 0.75 -19.87 6.57
N SER A 101 2.04 -20.22 6.49
CA SER A 101 2.55 -21.42 7.12
C SER A 101 2.42 -21.29 8.64
N GLY A 102 1.60 -22.11 9.31
CA GLY A 102 1.30 -22.05 10.76
C GLY A 102 2.49 -22.09 11.75
N LYS A 103 3.74 -22.09 11.26
CA LYS A 103 4.95 -21.82 12.05
C LYS A 103 5.24 -20.33 12.26
N THR A 104 4.48 -19.42 11.65
CA THR A 104 4.62 -17.96 11.80
C THR A 104 3.95 -17.40 13.06
N ALA A 105 3.13 -18.18 13.76
CA ALA A 105 2.50 -17.74 15.01
C ALA A 105 3.56 -17.69 16.13
N CYS A 106 3.85 -16.48 16.62
CA CYS A 106 4.60 -16.31 17.85
C CYS A 106 3.73 -16.82 19.00
N PRO A 107 4.17 -17.77 19.84
CA PRO A 107 3.50 -18.02 21.10
C PRO A 107 3.52 -16.70 21.87
N GLN A 108 2.35 -16.25 22.36
CA GLN A 108 2.15 -14.93 22.99
C GLN A 108 3.05 -14.62 24.21
N ASN A 109 4.04 -15.45 24.55
CA ASN A 109 4.85 -15.32 25.76
C ASN A 109 6.37 -15.55 25.61
N ASN A 110 6.91 -15.77 24.40
CA ASN A 110 8.35 -16.03 24.26
C ASN A 110 9.06 -14.88 23.53
N CYS A 111 9.35 -13.81 24.26
CA CYS A 111 10.46 -12.93 23.88
C CYS A 111 11.76 -13.77 23.83
N PRO A 112 12.64 -13.56 22.84
CA PRO A 112 13.92 -14.26 22.81
C PRO A 112 14.71 -13.97 24.11
N PRO A 113 15.39 -14.97 24.71
CA PRO A 113 16.07 -14.83 26.02
C PRO A 113 17.19 -13.78 26.09
N GLY A 114 17.52 -13.12 24.97
CA GLY A 114 18.58 -12.11 24.87
C GLY A 114 18.15 -10.66 25.11
N LEU A 115 16.87 -10.40 25.39
CA LEU A 115 16.39 -9.08 25.86
C LEU A 115 16.76 -8.90 27.34
N VAL A 116 18.06 -8.85 27.62
CA VAL A 116 18.57 -8.43 28.93
C VAL A 116 18.52 -6.90 28.96
N ASP A 117 17.99 -6.40 30.07
CA ASP A 117 17.84 -5.00 30.48
C ASP A 117 19.21 -4.33 30.69
N ASP A 118 20.17 -4.51 29.77
CA ASP A 118 21.39 -3.70 29.76
C ASP A 118 20.98 -2.31 29.29
N VAL A 119 20.58 -1.51 30.27
CA VAL A 119 20.32 -0.07 30.18
C VAL A 119 21.57 0.61 29.67
N ARG A 120 21.75 0.61 28.35
CA ARG A 120 22.46 1.68 27.68
C ARG A 120 21.42 2.77 27.50
N GLU A 121 21.53 3.83 28.31
CA GLU A 121 20.76 5.07 28.14
C GLU A 121 20.90 5.56 26.69
N GLN A 122 19.99 5.12 25.84
CA GLN A 122 19.69 5.77 24.58
C GLN A 122 18.33 6.39 24.80
N ASN A 123 18.33 7.72 24.93
CA ASN A 123 17.21 8.66 24.85
C ASN A 123 15.85 8.07 25.23
N GLY A 124 15.32 8.50 26.39
CA GLY A 124 14.03 8.04 26.93
C GLY A 124 12.94 7.86 25.87
N SER A 125 12.09 6.84 26.06
CA SER A 125 11.07 6.37 25.11
C SER A 125 10.49 7.53 24.29
N PRO A 126 10.40 7.40 22.95
CA PRO A 126 9.94 8.48 22.11
C PRO A 126 8.55 8.91 22.55
N VAL A 127 8.45 10.12 23.10
CA VAL A 127 7.17 10.70 23.48
C VAL A 127 6.43 11.00 22.18
N ILE A 128 5.30 10.34 21.97
CA ILE A 128 4.44 10.58 20.82
C ILE A 128 3.70 11.90 21.06
N GLN A 129 4.39 13.00 20.79
CA GLN A 129 3.83 14.34 20.90
C GLN A 129 2.85 14.64 19.76
N GLU A 130 1.95 15.59 19.99
CA GLU A 130 0.98 16.04 19.00
C GLU A 130 1.66 16.47 17.68
N GLU A 131 2.87 17.04 17.77
CA GLU A 131 3.71 17.48 16.66
C GLU A 131 4.10 16.31 15.75
N ALA A 132 4.47 15.15 16.32
CA ALA A 132 4.81 13.97 15.56
C ALA A 132 3.59 13.42 14.80
N VAL A 133 2.41 13.43 15.43
CA VAL A 133 1.14 13.05 14.80
C VAL A 133 0.78 14.04 13.68
N ARG A 134 1.01 15.34 13.88
CA ARG A 134 0.82 16.37 12.85
C ARG A 134 1.79 16.26 11.67
N GLU A 135 2.98 15.74 11.88
CA GLU A 135 3.94 15.54 10.80
C GLU A 135 3.58 14.31 9.96
N LEU A 136 3.16 13.22 10.61
CA LEU A 136 2.65 12.01 9.96
C LEU A 136 1.37 12.25 9.15
N ARG A 137 0.53 13.21 9.56
CA ARG A 137 -0.62 13.71 8.77
C ARG A 137 -0.23 14.09 7.34
N ARG A 138 0.94 14.71 7.12
CA ARG A 138 1.36 15.17 5.78
C ARG A 138 1.60 14.00 4.83
N CYS A 139 1.85 12.81 5.37
CA CYS A 139 2.10 11.59 4.62
C CYS A 139 0.82 10.79 4.31
N LEU A 140 -0.35 11.19 4.84
CA LEU A 140 -1.62 10.55 4.52
C LEU A 140 -2.00 10.81 3.06
N ASP A 141 -2.01 9.74 2.28
CA ASP A 141 -2.53 9.77 0.92
C ASP A 141 -4.06 9.79 0.95
N ILE A 142 -4.63 10.94 0.59
CA ILE A 142 -6.08 11.16 0.53
C ILE A 142 -6.79 10.45 -0.61
N HIS A 143 -6.05 9.81 -1.51
CA HIS A 143 -6.61 9.03 -2.59
C HIS A 143 -6.67 7.54 -2.29
N LYS A 144 -6.26 7.12 -1.07
CA LYS A 144 -6.41 5.74 -0.60
C LYS A 144 -7.86 5.37 -0.29
N SER A 145 -8.11 4.06 -0.34
CA SER A 145 -9.39 3.44 0.01
C SER A 145 -9.68 3.55 1.51
N MET A 146 -10.96 3.34 1.84
CA MET A 146 -11.47 3.33 3.22
C MET A 146 -11.15 2.01 3.89
N GLY A 147 -10.92 2.05 5.21
CA GLY A 147 -10.80 0.87 6.05
C GLY A 147 -12.18 0.29 6.42
N PRO A 148 -12.23 -0.66 7.37
CA PRO A 148 -13.46 -1.29 7.85
C PRO A 148 -14.45 -0.30 8.48
N ASP A 149 -13.96 0.81 9.04
CA ASP A 149 -14.77 1.88 9.64
C ASP A 149 -15.58 2.70 8.64
N GLY A 150 -15.29 2.57 7.34
CA GLY A 150 -15.92 3.40 6.32
C GLY A 150 -15.56 4.89 6.47
N ILE A 151 -14.41 5.24 7.05
CA ILE A 151 -13.93 6.62 7.12
C ILE A 151 -12.92 6.85 6.02
N HIS A 152 -13.20 7.83 5.17
CA HIS A 152 -12.29 8.17 4.07
C HIS A 152 -11.06 8.92 4.60
N PRO A 153 -9.83 8.62 4.14
CA PRO A 153 -8.60 9.29 4.61
C PRO A 153 -8.66 10.82 4.53
N ARG A 154 -9.40 11.35 3.55
CA ARG A 154 -9.70 12.78 3.43
C ARG A 154 -10.41 13.36 4.66
N VAL A 155 -11.38 12.67 5.24
CA VAL A 155 -12.11 13.13 6.44
C VAL A 155 -11.15 13.23 7.61
N VAL A 156 -10.31 12.21 7.81
CA VAL A 156 -9.29 12.21 8.87
C VAL A 156 -8.30 13.36 8.69
N ARG A 157 -7.86 13.63 7.45
CA ARG A 157 -6.95 14.75 7.17
C ARG A 157 -7.60 16.11 7.39
N ASP A 158 -8.86 16.26 7.01
CA ASP A 158 -9.59 17.52 7.09
C ASP A 158 -10.02 17.81 8.55
N LEU A 159 -10.24 16.77 9.39
CA LEU A 159 -10.48 16.87 10.83
C LEU A 159 -9.23 16.65 11.70
N ALA A 160 -8.04 16.67 11.10
CA ALA A 160 -6.82 16.26 11.77
C ALA A 160 -6.53 17.07 13.04
N ASP A 161 -6.77 18.38 13.01
CA ASP A 161 -6.42 19.26 14.14
C ASP A 161 -7.26 18.93 15.39
N GLU A 162 -8.49 18.44 15.21
CA GLU A 162 -9.35 17.97 16.30
C GLU A 162 -8.98 16.54 16.76
N LEU A 163 -8.49 15.71 15.84
CA LEU A 163 -8.15 14.30 16.11
C LEU A 163 -6.73 14.12 16.67
N VAL A 164 -5.82 15.07 16.48
CA VAL A 164 -4.41 14.95 16.88
C VAL A 164 -4.26 14.65 18.36
N LYS A 165 -4.95 15.41 19.23
CA LYS A 165 -4.86 15.25 20.68
C LYS A 165 -5.40 13.91 21.19
N PRO A 166 -6.62 13.46 20.83
CA PRO A 166 -7.07 12.14 21.26
C PRO A 166 -6.20 11.01 20.68
N LEU A 167 -5.74 11.13 19.43
CA LEU A 167 -4.86 10.12 18.83
C LEU A 167 -3.49 10.06 19.51
N SER A 168 -2.88 11.19 19.88
CA SER A 168 -1.58 11.17 20.57
C SER A 168 -1.67 10.47 21.93
N ILE A 169 -2.76 10.67 22.67
CA ILE A 169 -3.01 9.96 23.94
C ILE A 169 -3.13 8.46 23.71
N ILE A 170 -3.90 8.04 22.70
CA ILE A 170 -4.08 6.62 22.37
C ILE A 170 -2.76 6.00 21.92
N TYR A 171 -2.01 6.65 21.04
CA TYR A 171 -0.73 6.16 20.55
C TYR A 171 0.29 6.05 21.67
N GLN A 172 0.37 7.06 22.54
CA GLN A 172 1.27 7.01 23.69
C GLN A 172 0.92 5.85 24.61
N GLN A 173 -0.37 5.61 24.87
CA GLN A 173 -0.79 4.49 25.70
C GLN A 173 -0.47 3.15 25.04
N SER A 174 -0.74 3.01 23.75
CA SER A 174 -0.40 1.82 22.96
C SER A 174 1.09 1.52 22.98
N TRP A 175 1.94 2.55 22.88
CA TRP A 175 3.39 2.42 22.98
C TRP A 175 3.84 1.97 24.37
N LEU A 176 3.25 2.54 25.43
CA LEU A 176 3.62 2.20 26.82
C LEU A 176 3.19 0.79 27.23
N THR A 177 2.03 0.34 26.75
CA THR A 177 1.51 -1.00 27.08
C THR A 177 2.04 -2.09 26.14
N GLY A 178 2.54 -1.72 24.96
CA GLY A 178 2.85 -2.67 23.89
C GLY A 178 1.61 -3.32 23.28
N GLU A 179 0.43 -2.76 23.51
CA GLU A 179 -0.85 -3.28 23.02
C GLU A 179 -1.48 -2.32 22.03
N VAL A 180 -1.97 -2.85 20.90
CA VAL A 180 -2.75 -2.08 19.92
C VAL A 180 -4.24 -2.38 20.07
N LEU A 181 -5.07 -1.39 19.77
CA LEU A 181 -6.53 -1.52 19.76
C LEU A 181 -6.99 -2.67 18.85
N ASP A 182 -7.97 -3.44 19.30
CA ASP A 182 -8.48 -4.59 18.55
C ASP A 182 -9.04 -4.17 17.18
N ASP A 183 -9.68 -3.01 17.11
CA ASP A 183 -10.18 -2.44 15.85
C ASP A 183 -9.05 -2.27 14.82
N TRP A 184 -7.82 -1.95 15.25
CA TRP A 184 -6.68 -1.75 14.34
C TRP A 184 -6.12 -3.06 13.79
N LYS A 185 -6.44 -4.19 14.44
CA LYS A 185 -6.09 -5.53 13.96
C LYS A 185 -7.04 -6.02 12.87
N LEU A 186 -8.17 -5.32 12.66
CA LEU A 186 -9.15 -5.63 11.63
C LEU A 186 -8.78 -4.97 10.29
N ALA A 187 -8.97 -5.71 9.21
CA ALA A 187 -8.76 -5.22 7.85
C ALA A 187 -9.78 -5.80 6.88
N ASN A 188 -10.18 -5.01 5.89
CA ASN A 188 -10.92 -5.51 4.75
C ASN A 188 -9.92 -6.07 3.73
N VAL A 189 -9.87 -7.39 3.56
CA VAL A 189 -8.98 -8.04 2.60
C VAL A 189 -9.60 -7.98 1.21
N THR A 190 -8.98 -7.21 0.31
CA THR A 190 -9.41 -7.11 -1.08
C THR A 190 -8.49 -7.92 -1.98
N PRO A 191 -8.99 -8.88 -2.77
CA PRO A 191 -8.17 -9.62 -3.71
C PRO A 191 -7.78 -8.72 -4.90
N ASN A 192 -6.48 -8.63 -5.17
CA ASN A 192 -5.94 -7.89 -6.31
C ASN A 192 -5.29 -8.85 -7.32
N HIS A 193 -5.85 -8.93 -8.52
CA HIS A 193 -5.34 -9.78 -9.59
C HIS A 193 -3.98 -9.27 -10.09
N LYS A 194 -2.96 -10.14 -10.14
CA LYS A 194 -1.64 -9.77 -10.67
C LYS A 194 -1.64 -9.80 -12.20
N ASN A 195 -1.77 -10.99 -12.77
CA ASN A 195 -1.74 -11.35 -14.20
C ASN A 195 -2.28 -12.80 -14.33
N ASP A 196 -2.33 -13.35 -15.54
CA ASP A 196 -2.77 -14.73 -15.83
C ASP A 196 -4.27 -15.00 -15.64
N ARG A 197 -4.63 -16.28 -15.49
CA ARG A 197 -6.02 -16.77 -15.42
C ARG A 197 -6.71 -16.19 -14.20
N LYS A 198 -7.90 -15.61 -14.40
CA LYS A 198 -8.68 -14.95 -13.34
C LYS A 198 -9.44 -15.95 -12.47
N GLU A 199 -9.54 -17.17 -12.94
CA GLU A 199 -10.24 -18.27 -12.30
C GLU A 199 -9.45 -18.86 -11.15
N ASP A 200 -8.12 -18.78 -11.23
CA ASP A 200 -7.20 -19.35 -10.25
C ASP A 200 -6.99 -18.40 -9.06
N PRO A 201 -7.37 -18.80 -7.83
CA PRO A 201 -7.14 -18.02 -6.61
C PRO A 201 -5.67 -17.65 -6.39
N GLY A 202 -4.73 -18.47 -6.87
CA GLY A 202 -3.29 -18.26 -6.76
C GLY A 202 -2.77 -17.01 -7.49
N ASN A 203 -3.53 -16.49 -8.44
CA ASN A 203 -3.17 -15.29 -9.20
C ASN A 203 -3.63 -13.98 -8.55
N TYR A 204 -4.24 -14.07 -7.37
CA TYR A 204 -4.65 -12.92 -6.57
C TYR A 204 -3.70 -12.69 -5.40
N ARG A 205 -3.48 -11.41 -5.08
CA ARG A 205 -2.80 -10.99 -3.86
C ARG A 205 -3.82 -10.47 -2.86
N PRO A 206 -3.73 -10.86 -1.57
CA PRO A 206 -4.51 -10.19 -0.54
C PRO A 206 -3.97 -8.77 -0.35
N VAL A 207 -4.83 -7.77 -0.46
CA VAL A 207 -4.52 -6.38 -0.08
C VAL A 207 -5.38 -6.02 1.13
N SER A 208 -4.75 -5.91 2.29
CA SER A 208 -5.41 -5.53 3.53
C SER A 208 -5.64 -4.02 3.58
N LEU A 209 -6.90 -3.62 3.63
CA LEU A 209 -7.30 -2.23 3.90
C LEU A 209 -7.55 -2.09 5.40
N THR A 210 -6.56 -1.55 6.11
CA THR A 210 -6.59 -1.27 7.55
C THR A 210 -7.19 0.10 7.86
N LEU A 211 -7.47 0.35 9.13
CA LEU A 211 -7.96 1.64 9.61
C LEU A 211 -6.91 2.76 9.42
N VAL A 212 -7.37 3.96 9.07
CA VAL A 212 -6.48 5.12 8.85
C VAL A 212 -5.66 5.47 10.10
N PRO A 213 -6.24 5.49 11.33
CA PRO A 213 -5.45 5.66 12.55
C PRO A 213 -4.39 4.58 12.79
N GLY A 214 -4.67 3.32 12.48
CA GLY A 214 -3.70 2.21 12.59
C GLY A 214 -2.51 2.40 11.65
N ASN A 215 -2.78 2.79 10.40
CA ASN A 215 -1.71 3.12 9.43
C ASN A 215 -0.80 4.26 9.92
N ILE A 216 -1.32 5.25 10.65
CA ILE A 216 -0.51 6.37 11.15
C ILE A 216 0.50 5.88 12.20
N ILE A 217 0.08 5.03 13.16
CA ILE A 217 1.02 4.49 14.15
C ILE A 217 2.03 3.54 13.51
N GLU A 218 1.64 2.73 12.53
CA GLU A 218 2.58 1.88 11.77
C GLU A 218 3.66 2.72 11.07
N GLN A 219 3.28 3.88 10.50
CA GLN A 219 4.24 4.81 9.90
C GLN A 219 5.16 5.44 10.95
N PHE A 220 4.65 5.70 12.15
CA PHE A 220 5.48 6.16 13.27
C PHE A 220 6.52 5.10 13.64
N ILE A 221 6.10 3.86 13.89
CA ILE A 221 6.98 2.72 14.19
C ILE A 221 8.01 2.53 13.07
N LEU A 222 7.57 2.54 11.81
CA LEU A 222 8.46 2.44 10.64
C LEU A 222 9.50 3.57 10.63
N SER A 223 9.12 4.79 11.01
CA SER A 223 10.05 5.92 11.07
C SER A 223 11.14 5.71 12.12
N VAL A 224 10.79 5.18 13.29
CA VAL A 224 11.74 4.85 14.36
C VAL A 224 12.69 3.74 13.91
N ILE A 225 12.15 2.64 13.37
CA ILE A 225 12.95 1.51 12.84
C ILE A 225 13.91 1.99 11.75
N THR A 226 13.43 2.85 10.85
CA THR A 226 14.24 3.33 9.73
C THR A 226 15.30 4.33 10.18
N GLN A 227 15.04 5.16 11.19
CA GLN A 227 16.05 6.05 11.79
C GLN A 227 17.18 5.24 12.43
N ASN A 228 16.84 4.23 13.24
CA ASN A 228 17.83 3.34 13.86
C ASN A 228 18.67 2.55 12.83
N SER A 229 18.09 2.25 11.65
CA SER A 229 18.78 1.56 10.57
C SER A 229 19.59 2.46 9.61
N GLN A 230 19.52 3.79 9.75
CA GLN A 230 20.19 4.72 8.83
C GLN A 230 21.68 4.91 9.09
N ASP A 231 22.17 4.56 10.29
CA ASP A 231 23.58 4.72 10.69
C ASP A 231 24.50 3.55 10.27
N GLY A 232 24.21 2.93 9.12
CA GLY A 232 25.02 1.82 8.57
C GLY A 232 24.84 0.49 9.29
N GLN A 233 23.96 0.41 10.29
CA GLN A 233 23.60 -0.82 10.96
C GLN A 233 22.42 -1.48 10.21
N GLY A 234 22.64 -2.66 9.62
CA GLY A 234 21.58 -3.56 9.15
C GLY A 234 21.28 -3.57 7.64
N ILE A 235 21.15 -2.43 6.96
CA ILE A 235 20.78 -2.41 5.53
C ILE A 235 21.96 -2.07 4.62
N ARG A 236 22.32 -3.01 3.73
CA ARG A 236 23.42 -2.82 2.77
C ARG A 236 23.19 -1.62 1.83
N PRO A 237 24.25 -0.85 1.49
CA PRO A 237 24.18 0.22 0.48
C PRO A 237 23.87 -0.26 -0.94
N SER A 238 23.79 -1.55 -1.21
CA SER A 238 23.32 -2.11 -2.48
C SER A 238 21.81 -2.37 -2.52
N GLN A 239 21.07 -2.18 -1.42
CA GLN A 239 19.62 -2.37 -1.38
C GLN A 239 18.90 -1.14 -1.95
N HIS A 240 18.12 -1.30 -3.02
CA HIS A 240 17.35 -0.19 -3.61
C HIS A 240 15.86 -0.25 -3.30
N GLY A 241 15.30 -1.44 -3.13
CA GLY A 241 13.89 -1.62 -2.79
C GLY A 241 13.56 -0.99 -1.43
N PHE A 242 12.41 -0.31 -1.35
CA PHE A 242 11.88 0.31 -0.12
C PHE A 242 12.83 1.30 0.59
N ARG A 243 13.79 1.89 -0.13
CA ARG A 243 14.75 2.87 0.42
C ARG A 243 14.43 4.27 -0.08
N ARG A 244 14.38 5.24 0.83
CA ARG A 244 14.23 6.66 0.49
C ARG A 244 15.37 7.10 -0.43
N GLY A 245 15.02 7.86 -1.48
CA GLY A 245 15.99 8.35 -2.48
C GLY A 245 16.52 7.28 -3.45
N ARG A 246 15.99 6.06 -3.40
CA ARG A 246 16.35 4.97 -4.31
C ARG A 246 15.13 4.49 -5.09
N SER A 247 15.38 3.95 -6.27
CA SER A 247 14.37 3.49 -7.22
C SER A 247 14.88 2.31 -8.06
N CYS A 248 13.99 1.63 -8.77
CA CYS A 248 14.37 0.60 -9.74
C CYS A 248 15.37 1.14 -10.78
N LEU A 249 15.21 2.40 -11.19
CA LEU A 249 16.14 3.04 -12.13
C LEU A 249 17.53 3.20 -11.52
N SER A 250 17.64 3.68 -10.28
CA SER A 250 18.94 3.79 -9.61
C SER A 250 19.63 2.43 -9.42
N ASN A 251 18.86 1.37 -9.23
CA ASN A 251 19.39 0.01 -9.14
C ASN A 251 19.96 -0.45 -10.48
N LEU A 252 19.19 -0.22 -11.55
CA LEU A 252 19.60 -0.58 -12.91
C LEU A 252 20.86 0.17 -13.34
N ILE A 253 20.95 1.47 -13.02
CA ILE A 253 22.15 2.28 -13.28
C ILE A 253 23.35 1.71 -12.52
N SER A 254 23.22 1.47 -11.22
CA SER A 254 24.31 0.90 -10.39
C SER A 254 24.76 -0.48 -10.88
N PHE A 255 23.82 -1.30 -11.35
CA PHE A 255 24.11 -2.59 -11.95
C PHE A 255 24.88 -2.45 -13.28
N TYR A 256 24.39 -1.65 -14.22
CA TYR A 256 25.05 -1.49 -15.51
C TYR A 256 26.41 -0.82 -15.40
N ASP A 257 26.60 0.12 -14.48
CA ASP A 257 27.90 0.73 -14.19
C ASP A 257 28.94 -0.34 -13.81
N GLN A 258 28.58 -1.26 -12.92
CA GLN A 258 29.45 -2.39 -12.54
C GLN A 258 29.71 -3.35 -13.71
N VAL A 259 28.67 -3.71 -14.47
CA VAL A 259 28.81 -4.63 -15.61
C VAL A 259 29.69 -4.03 -16.70
N THR A 260 29.46 -2.77 -17.08
CA THR A 260 30.22 -2.09 -18.13
C THR A 260 31.69 -1.95 -17.75
N HIS A 261 32.00 -1.57 -16.50
CA HIS A 261 33.38 -1.52 -16.02
C HIS A 261 34.09 -2.88 -16.10
N LEU A 262 33.40 -3.99 -15.82
CA LEU A 262 33.99 -5.33 -15.93
C LEU A 262 34.23 -5.74 -17.38
N LEU A 263 33.30 -5.41 -18.27
CA LEU A 263 33.41 -5.69 -19.71
C LEU A 263 34.53 -4.86 -20.36
N ASP A 264 34.67 -3.58 -20.00
CA ASP A 264 35.75 -2.71 -20.49
C ASP A 264 37.13 -3.22 -20.05
N ALA A 265 37.21 -3.89 -18.90
CA ALA A 265 38.41 -4.58 -18.43
C ALA A 265 38.63 -5.96 -19.09
N GLY A 266 37.81 -6.34 -20.08
CA GLY A 266 37.89 -7.63 -20.78
C GLY A 266 37.48 -8.84 -19.93
N LYS A 267 36.74 -8.64 -18.82
CA LYS A 267 36.30 -9.73 -17.94
C LYS A 267 34.93 -10.25 -18.38
N ALA A 268 34.72 -11.55 -18.23
CA ALA A 268 33.39 -12.15 -18.36
C ALA A 268 32.51 -11.80 -17.14
N VAL A 269 31.20 -11.66 -17.38
CA VAL A 269 30.21 -11.34 -16.34
C VAL A 269 29.04 -12.31 -16.45
N ASP A 270 28.80 -13.07 -15.38
CA ASP A 270 27.62 -13.91 -15.21
C ASP A 270 26.65 -13.27 -14.19
N VAL A 271 25.36 -13.35 -14.47
CA VAL A 271 24.32 -12.71 -13.64
C VAL A 271 23.29 -13.75 -13.19
N VAL A 272 23.07 -13.82 -11.88
CA VAL A 272 22.07 -14.71 -11.27
C VAL A 272 20.95 -13.88 -10.67
N TYR A 273 19.72 -14.10 -11.14
CA TYR A 273 18.52 -13.50 -10.58
C TYR A 273 17.85 -14.49 -9.62
N LEU A 274 17.53 -14.00 -8.41
CA LEU A 274 16.83 -14.75 -7.37
C LEU A 274 15.53 -14.01 -7.05
N ASP A 275 14.44 -14.75 -6.90
CA ASP A 275 13.14 -14.22 -6.46
C ASP A 275 12.55 -15.10 -5.35
N PHE A 276 11.90 -14.46 -4.39
CA PHE A 276 11.27 -15.16 -3.28
C PHE A 276 9.78 -15.35 -3.56
N SER A 277 9.34 -16.61 -3.56
CA SER A 277 7.92 -16.94 -3.63
C SER A 277 7.19 -16.42 -2.38
N LYS A 278 6.18 -15.57 -2.58
CA LYS A 278 5.29 -15.07 -1.51
C LYS A 278 6.07 -14.49 -0.33
N ALA A 279 7.02 -13.60 -0.63
CA ALA A 279 8.02 -13.13 0.32
C ALA A 279 7.47 -12.44 1.59
N PHE A 280 6.27 -11.84 1.55
CA PHE A 280 5.63 -11.23 2.73
C PHE A 280 4.87 -12.26 3.56
N ASP A 281 4.21 -13.21 2.91
CA ASP A 281 3.34 -14.20 3.56
C ASP A 281 4.15 -15.33 4.24
N THR A 282 5.41 -15.49 3.86
CA THR A 282 6.31 -16.57 4.31
C THR A 282 7.31 -16.14 5.40
N VAL A 283 7.31 -14.88 5.81
CA VAL A 283 8.23 -14.39 6.86
C VAL A 283 7.82 -14.93 8.22
N SER A 284 8.73 -15.63 8.91
CA SER A 284 8.54 -16.00 10.31
C SER A 284 8.57 -14.77 11.22
N HIS A 285 7.50 -14.54 11.99
CA HIS A 285 7.44 -13.44 12.95
C HIS A 285 8.53 -13.56 14.02
N SER A 286 8.80 -14.76 14.54
CA SER A 286 9.85 -14.96 15.56
C SER A 286 11.23 -14.59 15.01
N THR A 287 11.57 -15.05 13.81
CA THR A 287 12.85 -14.74 13.17
C THR A 287 12.97 -13.26 12.81
N LEU A 288 11.86 -12.61 12.44
CA LEU A 288 11.84 -11.16 12.21
C LEU A 288 12.13 -10.40 13.51
N LEU A 289 11.44 -10.74 14.60
CA LEU A 289 11.64 -10.12 15.91
C LEU A 289 13.06 -10.32 16.45
N GLU A 290 13.62 -11.52 16.33
CA GLU A 290 15.01 -11.82 16.69
C GLU A 290 16.00 -10.95 15.92
N LYS A 291 15.80 -10.79 14.59
CA LYS A 291 16.64 -9.93 13.76
C LYS A 291 16.51 -8.46 14.13
N LEU A 292 15.30 -7.99 14.41
CA LEU A 292 15.06 -6.62 14.82
C LEU A 292 15.68 -6.31 16.19
N ALA A 293 15.57 -7.23 17.15
CA ALA A 293 16.23 -7.14 18.45
C ALA A 293 17.77 -7.09 18.32
N ALA A 294 18.35 -7.89 17.42
CA ALA A 294 19.79 -7.85 17.13
C ALA A 294 20.27 -6.51 16.54
N HIS A 295 19.35 -5.68 16.04
CA HIS A 295 19.63 -4.33 15.54
C HIS A 295 19.34 -3.23 16.57
N SER A 296 19.38 -3.56 17.87
CA SER A 296 19.22 -2.62 18.98
C SER A 296 17.87 -1.90 19.02
N LEU A 297 16.82 -2.53 18.48
CA LEU A 297 15.45 -2.07 18.71
C LEU A 297 15.02 -2.53 20.10
N ASP A 298 14.52 -1.58 20.89
CA ASP A 298 14.06 -1.83 22.25
C ASP A 298 12.73 -2.59 22.24
N ARG A 299 12.41 -3.21 23.38
CA ARG A 299 11.20 -4.02 23.53
C ARG A 299 9.89 -3.23 23.34
N SER A 300 9.87 -1.90 23.55
CA SER A 300 8.66 -1.12 23.33
C SER A 300 8.39 -0.83 21.84
N THR A 301 9.42 -0.92 20.99
CA THR A 301 9.30 -0.80 19.54
C THR A 301 8.98 -2.13 18.84
N LEU A 302 9.21 -3.27 19.49
CA LEU A 302 9.06 -4.64 18.96
C LEU A 302 7.76 -5.31 19.39
#